data_AF-A0A7S0SWP5-F1
#
_entry.id   AF-A0A7S0SWP5-F1
#
_cell.length_a   1.000
_cell.length_b   1.000
_cell.length_c   1.000
_cell.angle_alpha   90.00
_cell.angle_beta   90.00
_cell.angle_gamma   90.00
#
_symmetry.space_group_name_H-M   'P 1'
#
loop_
_entity.id
_entity.type
_entity.pdbx_description
1 polymer ?
#
loop_
_entity_poly.entity_id
_entity_poly.type
_entity_poly.pdbx_seq_one_letter_code
_entity_poly.pdbx_strand_id
1 'polypeptide(L)'
;DPNMRHFFENQKIQTHLFKTGQIDRHGRVVDLLKNKSKVQILEREFKEAQKIEERRLKEELEMRYRVQRKRFNDLEYIRKQEILQKLRSDREISKEIVSILKSTTVPNNKSFSSDILKSSHSRSPLRTSESIRNAGFFLTDKS
;
A
#
# COMPACT_ATOMS: atom_id res chain seq x y z
N ASP A 1 55.84 26.80 -23.31
CA ASP A 1 57.07 26.21 -23.86
C ASP A 1 56.76 25.56 -25.20
N PRO A 2 57.30 26.08 -26.32
CA PRO A 2 57.10 25.51 -27.65
C PRO A 2 57.52 24.03 -27.75
N ASN A 3 58.49 23.59 -26.93
CA ASN A 3 59.03 22.24 -26.98
C ASN A 3 58.07 21.18 -26.40
N MET A 4 57.07 21.61 -25.62
CA MET A 4 56.10 20.71 -24.98
C MET A 4 54.86 20.45 -25.85
N ARG A 5 54.75 21.09 -27.02
CA ARG A 5 53.56 21.00 -27.87
C ARG A 5 53.25 19.55 -28.29
N HIS A 6 54.27 18.81 -28.72
CA HIS A 6 54.11 17.41 -29.15
C HIS A 6 53.71 16.47 -28.01
N PHE A 7 54.12 16.77 -26.77
CA PHE A 7 53.67 16.03 -25.59
C PHE A 7 52.17 16.21 -25.37
N PHE A 8 51.68 17.45 -25.44
CA PHE A 8 50.25 17.74 -25.27
C PHE A 8 49.39 17.34 -26.47
N GLU A 9 49.94 17.26 -27.69
CA GLU A 9 49.21 16.77 -28.88
C GLU A 9 48.98 15.25 -28.86
N ASN A 10 49.64 14.51 -27.96
CA ASN A 10 49.46 13.07 -27.82
C ASN A 10 48.01 12.71 -27.43
N GLN A 11 47.37 11.84 -28.22
CA GLN A 11 46.00 11.40 -28.00
C GLN A 11 45.74 10.83 -26.60
N LYS A 12 46.72 10.12 -26.02
CA LYS A 12 46.60 9.57 -24.66
C LYS A 12 46.47 10.68 -23.62
N ILE A 13 47.27 11.74 -23.78
CA ILE A 13 47.29 12.90 -22.88
C ILE A 13 46.03 13.74 -23.10
N GLN A 14 45.65 14.01 -24.34
CA GLN A 14 44.38 14.69 -24.68
C GLN A 14 43.17 13.95 -24.08
N THR A 15 43.13 12.62 -24.20
CA THR A 15 42.03 11.82 -23.62
C THR A 15 42.01 11.92 -22.10
N HIS A 16 43.18 11.91 -21.45
CA HIS A 16 43.27 12.07 -20.00
C HIS A 16 42.83 13.48 -19.54
N LEU A 17 43.28 14.52 -20.23
CA LEU A 17 42.90 15.91 -19.95
C LEU A 17 41.41 16.17 -20.19
N PHE A 18 40.82 15.54 -21.21
CA PHE A 18 39.40 15.62 -21.48
C PHE A 18 38.57 14.92 -20.40
N LYS A 19 38.97 13.70 -20.00
CA LYS A 19 38.30 12.94 -18.92
C LYS A 19 38.35 13.65 -17.58
N THR A 20 39.45 14.35 -17.30
CA THR A 20 39.61 15.15 -16.07
C THR A 20 38.98 16.54 -16.17
N GLY A 21 38.40 16.90 -17.32
CA GLY A 21 37.68 18.16 -17.53
C GLY A 21 38.59 19.39 -17.65
N GLN A 22 39.90 19.21 -17.85
CA GLN A 22 40.86 20.29 -18.03
C GLN A 22 40.79 20.90 -19.43
N ILE A 23 40.33 20.12 -20.41
CA ILE A 23 40.10 20.55 -21.78
C ILE A 23 38.71 20.13 -22.28
N ASP A 24 38.18 20.91 -23.22
CA ASP A 24 36.92 20.65 -23.93
C ASP A 24 37.13 19.62 -25.06
N ARG A 25 36.03 19.15 -25.68
CA ARG A 25 36.03 18.21 -26.82
C ARG A 25 36.85 18.71 -28.02
N HIS A 26 37.06 20.02 -28.10
CA HIS A 26 37.87 20.68 -29.13
C HIS A 26 39.34 20.90 -28.71
N GLY A 27 39.78 20.39 -27.56
CA GLY A 27 41.16 20.53 -27.07
C GLY A 27 41.48 21.89 -26.43
N ARG A 28 40.47 22.73 -26.18
CA ARG A 28 40.62 24.05 -25.55
C ARG A 28 40.62 23.92 -24.04
N VAL A 29 41.48 24.69 -23.35
CA VAL A 29 41.54 24.69 -21.88
C VAL A 29 40.23 25.20 -21.28
N VAL A 30 39.70 24.46 -20.32
CA VAL A 30 38.47 24.81 -19.60
C VAL A 30 38.82 25.72 -18.42
N ASP A 31 38.23 26.91 -18.40
CA ASP A 31 38.36 27.82 -17.26
C ASP A 31 37.34 27.44 -16.18
N LEU A 32 37.81 26.70 -15.18
CA LEU A 32 36.98 26.21 -14.07
C LEU A 32 36.40 27.34 -13.22
N LEU A 33 37.12 28.46 -13.08
CA LEU A 33 36.66 29.60 -12.29
C LEU A 33 35.48 30.29 -12.96
N LYS A 34 35.52 30.44 -14.29
CA LYS A 34 34.40 31.00 -15.07
C LYS A 34 33.18 30.08 -15.10
N ASN A 35 33.38 28.77 -15.00
CA ASN A 35 32.29 27.79 -15.01
C ASN A 35 31.67 27.53 -13.63
N LYS A 36 32.31 27.97 -12.55
CA LYS A 36 31.83 27.77 -11.16
C LYS A 36 30.41 28.27 -10.94
N SER A 37 30.05 29.43 -11.47
CA SER A 37 28.68 29.98 -11.34
C SER A 37 27.64 29.10 -12.02
N LYS A 38 27.95 28.56 -13.22
CA LYS A 38 27.05 27.66 -13.96
C LYS A 38 26.84 26.35 -13.19
N VAL A 39 27.91 25.79 -12.63
CA VAL A 39 27.82 24.58 -11.80
C VAL A 39 26.94 24.84 -10.57
N GLN A 40 27.11 25.98 -9.90
CA GLN A 40 26.29 26.35 -8.74
C GLN A 40 24.81 26.53 -9.08
N ILE A 41 24.49 27.08 -10.25
CA ILE A 41 23.10 27.20 -10.73
C ILE A 41 22.52 25.80 -10.95
N LEU A 42 23.23 24.93 -11.66
CA LEU A 42 22.80 23.55 -11.91
C LEU A 42 22.59 22.77 -10.61
N GLU A 43 23.48 22.91 -9.63
CA GLU A 43 23.33 22.28 -8.32
C GLU A 43 22.08 22.76 -7.57
N ARG A 44 21.76 24.05 -7.67
CA ARG A 44 20.55 24.62 -7.07
C ARG A 44 19.30 24.07 -7.76
N GLU A 45 19.26 24.15 -9.08
CA GLU A 45 18.15 23.64 -9.89
C GLU A 45 17.91 22.15 -9.63
N PHE A 46 18.99 21.36 -9.54
CA PHE A 46 18.91 19.94 -9.23
C PHE A 46 18.32 19.69 -7.84
N LYS A 47 18.73 20.45 -6.82
CA LYS A 47 18.17 20.34 -5.47
C LYS A 47 16.68 20.73 -5.43
N GLU A 48 16.29 21.74 -6.19
CA GLU A 48 14.88 22.15 -6.29
C GLU A 48 14.04 21.08 -6.99
N ALA A 49 14.54 20.54 -8.10
CA ALA A 49 13.89 19.44 -8.81
C ALA A 49 13.72 18.20 -7.93
N GLN A 50 14.76 17.82 -7.17
CA GLN A 50 14.67 16.70 -6.22
C GLN A 50 13.58 16.92 -5.17
N LYS A 51 13.49 18.11 -4.57
CA LYS A 51 12.46 18.43 -3.57
C LYS A 51 11.05 18.38 -4.15
N ILE A 52 10.87 18.83 -5.39
CA ILE A 52 9.58 18.77 -6.07
C ILE A 52 9.17 17.31 -6.27
N GLU A 53 10.07 16.46 -6.75
CA GLU A 53 9.79 15.05 -6.97
C GLU A 53 9.52 14.30 -5.66
N GLU A 54 10.31 14.56 -4.62
CA GLU A 54 10.08 14.00 -3.29
C GLU A 54 8.68 14.36 -2.76
N ARG A 55 8.27 15.62 -2.92
CA ARG A 55 6.93 16.06 -2.54
C ARG A 55 5.86 15.33 -3.34
N ARG A 56 6.02 15.23 -4.65
CA ARG A 56 5.08 14.53 -5.54
C ARG A 56 4.90 13.07 -5.13
N LEU A 57 5.99 12.36 -4.88
CA LEU A 57 5.96 10.96 -4.44
C LEU A 57 5.24 10.81 -3.10
N LYS A 58 5.48 11.72 -2.16
CA LYS A 58 4.82 11.73 -0.85
C LYS A 58 3.31 11.96 -0.98
N GLU A 59 2.90 12.96 -1.77
CA GLU A 59 1.50 13.27 -2.04
C GLU A 59 0.79 12.10 -2.74
N GLU A 60 1.44 11.48 -3.72
CA GLU A 60 0.89 10.32 -4.42
C GLU A 60 0.70 9.12 -3.47
N LEU A 61 1.68 8.84 -2.60
CA LEU A 61 1.60 7.76 -1.63
C LEU A 61 0.51 8.00 -0.59
N GLU A 62 0.36 9.24 -0.11
CA GLU A 62 -0.72 9.62 0.78
C GLU A 62 -2.10 9.45 0.11
N MET A 63 -2.24 9.90 -1.13
CA MET A 63 -3.49 9.74 -1.89
C MET A 63 -3.85 8.26 -2.07
N ARG A 64 -2.88 7.42 -2.44
CA ARG A 64 -3.08 5.97 -2.53
C ARG A 64 -3.55 5.38 -1.20
N TYR A 65 -2.90 5.75 -0.09
CA TYR A 65 -3.28 5.30 1.24
C TYR A 65 -4.71 5.73 1.61
N ARG A 66 -5.08 6.99 1.35
CA ARG A 66 -6.43 7.52 1.62
C ARG A 66 -7.50 6.78 0.83
N VAL A 67 -7.27 6.54 -0.46
CA VAL A 67 -8.21 5.80 -1.32
C VAL A 67 -8.40 4.37 -0.81
N GLN A 68 -7.32 3.66 -0.51
CA GLN A 68 -7.38 2.29 0.02
C GLN A 68 -8.12 2.24 1.35
N ARG A 69 -7.79 3.16 2.27
CA ARG A 69 -8.43 3.23 3.59
C ARG A 69 -9.91 3.57 3.49
N LYS A 70 -10.28 4.50 2.60
CA LYS A 70 -11.70 4.82 2.34
C LYS A 70 -12.44 3.58 1.83
N ARG A 71 -11.91 2.91 0.80
CA ARG A 71 -12.50 1.69 0.26
C ARG A 71 -12.66 0.61 1.33
N PHE A 72 -11.65 0.42 2.18
CA PHE A 72 -11.72 -0.53 3.28
C PHE A 72 -12.82 -0.17 4.28
N ASN A 73 -12.89 1.09 4.70
CA ASN A 73 -13.91 1.57 5.62
C ASN A 73 -15.33 1.41 5.05
N ASP A 74 -15.52 1.72 3.77
CA ASP A 74 -16.81 1.59 3.08
C ASP A 74 -17.26 0.12 3.06
N LEU A 75 -16.35 -0.81 2.75
CA LEU A 75 -16.63 -2.24 2.77
C LEU A 75 -16.97 -2.75 4.19
N GLU A 76 -16.23 -2.30 5.20
CA GLU A 76 -16.49 -2.66 6.59
C GLU A 76 -17.82 -2.09 7.10
N TYR A 77 -18.18 -0.89 6.67
CA TYR A 77 -19.47 -0.29 6.98
C TYR A 77 -20.62 -1.12 6.37
N ILE A 78 -20.52 -1.49 5.09
CA ILE A 78 -21.51 -2.33 4.40
C ILE A 78 -21.67 -3.67 5.12
N ARG A 79 -20.58 -4.37 5.42
CA ARG A 79 -20.62 -5.64 6.17
C ARG A 79 -21.34 -5.52 7.50
N LYS A 80 -21.05 -4.46 8.26
CA LYS A 80 -21.71 -4.22 9.56
C LYS A 80 -23.20 -3.97 9.39
N GLN A 81 -23.60 -3.22 8.35
CA GLN A 81 -25.01 -2.99 8.04
C GLN A 81 -25.73 -4.27 7.63
N GLU A 82 -25.12 -5.11 6.79
CA GLU A 82 -25.67 -6.42 6.40
C GLU A 82 -25.90 -7.32 7.61
N ILE A 83 -24.93 -7.39 8.53
CA ILE A 83 -25.06 -8.17 9.77
C ILE A 83 -26.22 -7.64 10.62
N LEU A 84 -26.30 -6.31 10.80
CA LEU A 84 -27.37 -5.68 11.59
C LEU A 84 -28.74 -5.91 10.96
N GLN A 85 -28.84 -5.82 9.64
CA GLN A 85 -30.07 -6.06 8.90
C GLN A 85 -30.52 -7.51 9.06
N LYS A 86 -29.59 -8.47 8.90
CA LYS A 86 -29.87 -9.89 9.12
C LYS A 86 -30.39 -10.15 10.54
N LEU A 87 -29.74 -9.58 11.56
CA LEU A 87 -30.19 -9.71 12.95
C LEU A 87 -31.57 -9.10 13.20
N ARG A 88 -31.92 -7.99 12.52
CA ARG A 88 -33.26 -7.40 12.61
C ARG A 88 -34.30 -8.32 11.97
N SER A 89 -34.05 -8.80 10.77
CA SER A 89 -34.94 -9.75 10.09
C SER A 89 -35.12 -11.03 10.90
N ASP A 90 -34.05 -11.60 11.45
CA ASP A 90 -34.11 -12.79 12.31
C ASP A 90 -34.99 -12.56 13.56
N ARG A 91 -34.92 -11.36 14.15
CA ARG A 91 -35.77 -10.98 15.29
C ARG A 91 -37.23 -10.81 14.90
N GLU A 92 -37.51 -10.24 13.73
CA GLU A 92 -38.86 -10.09 13.20
C GLU A 92 -39.50 -11.46 12.95
N ILE A 93 -38.79 -12.35 12.26
CA ILE A 93 -39.20 -13.73 12.03
C ILE A 93 -39.43 -14.46 13.37
N SER A 94 -38.51 -14.32 14.33
CA SER A 94 -38.66 -14.93 15.65
C SER A 94 -39.92 -14.45 16.38
N LYS A 95 -40.24 -13.15 16.29
CA LYS A 95 -41.48 -12.59 16.87
C LYS A 95 -42.72 -13.13 16.18
N GLU A 96 -42.71 -13.21 14.85
CA GLU A 96 -43.80 -13.76 14.05
C GLU A 96 -44.06 -15.22 14.44
N ILE A 97 -43.02 -16.05 14.50
CA ILE A 97 -43.11 -17.45 14.94
C ILE A 97 -43.74 -17.56 16.33
N VAL A 98 -43.24 -16.79 17.31
CA VAL A 98 -43.80 -16.79 18.68
C VAL A 98 -45.26 -16.34 18.68
N SER A 99 -45.62 -15.36 17.85
CA SER A 99 -47.00 -14.88 17.75
C SER A 99 -47.94 -15.94 17.16
N ILE A 100 -47.53 -16.64 16.10
CA ILE A 100 -48.29 -17.72 15.47
C ILE A 100 -48.48 -18.86 16.46
N LEU A 101 -47.41 -19.28 17.15
CA LEU A 101 -47.46 -20.33 18.16
C LEU A 101 -48.41 -19.98 19.32
N LYS A 102 -48.39 -18.73 19.81
CA LYS A 102 -49.34 -18.26 20.83
C LYS A 102 -50.78 -18.21 20.33
N SER A 103 -51.00 -17.91 19.05
CA SER A 103 -52.34 -17.84 18.46
C SER A 103 -52.94 -19.21 18.14
N THR A 104 -52.11 -20.24 17.93
CA THR A 104 -52.54 -21.62 17.67
C THR A 104 -52.83 -22.41 18.95
N THR A 105 -52.35 -21.95 20.11
CA THR A 105 -52.77 -22.50 21.41
C THR A 105 -54.15 -21.99 21.79
N VAL A 106 -55.19 -22.69 21.33
CA VAL A 106 -56.53 -22.69 21.94
C VAL A 106 -56.39 -23.19 23.40
N PRO A 107 -57.07 -22.60 24.40
CA PRO A 107 -56.94 -23.05 25.79
C PRO A 107 -57.61 -24.42 25.95
N ASN A 108 -56.83 -25.50 25.90
CA ASN A 108 -57.30 -26.81 26.33
C ASN A 108 -56.81 -27.02 27.76
N ASN A 109 -57.73 -26.83 28.71
CA ASN A 109 -57.59 -27.29 30.08
C ASN A 109 -57.22 -28.78 30.05
N LYS A 110 -55.99 -29.11 30.45
CA LYS A 110 -55.67 -30.26 31.31
C LYS A 110 -54.18 -30.27 31.65
N SER A 111 -53.95 -30.25 32.95
CA SER A 111 -52.76 -30.71 33.67
C SER A 111 -51.97 -31.77 32.90
N PHE A 112 -50.72 -31.45 32.52
CA PHE A 112 -49.72 -32.48 32.24
C PHE A 112 -48.37 -32.08 32.82
N SER A 113 -47.98 -32.92 33.78
CA SER A 113 -46.69 -33.15 34.42
C SER A 113 -45.51 -32.29 33.96
N SER A 114 -44.93 -31.57 34.91
CA SER A 114 -43.48 -31.41 34.97
C SER A 114 -42.84 -32.79 34.88
N ASP A 115 -42.07 -33.05 33.84
CA ASP A 115 -40.81 -33.80 33.84
C ASP A 115 -40.40 -34.06 32.39
N ILE A 116 -39.09 -34.24 32.18
CA ILE A 116 -38.47 -34.74 30.94
C ILE A 116 -38.06 -33.62 29.95
N LEU A 117 -36.92 -32.97 30.21
CA LEU A 117 -35.65 -33.23 29.49
C LEU A 117 -34.57 -32.20 29.87
N LYS A 118 -33.72 -32.61 30.82
CA LYS A 118 -32.30 -32.25 30.79
C LYS A 118 -31.69 -32.95 29.57
N SER A 119 -31.24 -32.22 28.56
CA SER A 119 -30.21 -32.73 27.66
C SER A 119 -29.18 -31.63 27.39
N SER A 120 -27.99 -31.91 27.91
CA SER A 120 -26.73 -31.21 27.70
C SER A 120 -26.44 -30.97 26.22
N HIS A 121 -26.32 -29.71 25.81
CA HIS A 121 -25.57 -29.35 24.61
C HIS A 121 -24.16 -28.92 25.00
N SER A 122 -23.25 -29.86 24.77
CA SER A 122 -21.81 -29.68 24.75
C SER A 122 -21.42 -28.52 23.83
N ARG A 123 -20.62 -27.58 24.35
CA ARG A 123 -19.86 -26.64 23.54
C ARG A 123 -18.75 -27.43 22.84
N SER A 124 -18.84 -27.58 21.53
CA SER A 124 -17.70 -27.98 20.69
C SER A 124 -16.91 -26.72 20.27
N PRO A 125 -15.58 -26.68 20.46
CA PRO A 125 -14.76 -25.63 19.89
C PRO A 125 -14.54 -25.93 18.39
N LEU A 126 -14.83 -24.96 17.51
CA LEU A 126 -14.44 -25.07 16.11
C LEU A 126 -12.91 -25.07 16.00
N ARG A 127 -12.38 -26.25 15.72
CA ARG A 127 -11.05 -26.50 15.20
C ARG A 127 -11.13 -26.35 13.68
N THR A 128 -10.43 -25.37 13.11
CA THR A 128 -10.07 -25.37 11.68
C THR A 128 -8.54 -25.34 11.59
N SER A 129 -7.96 -26.50 11.30
CA SER A 129 -6.56 -26.64 10.91
C SER A 129 -6.48 -26.85 9.40
N GLU A 130 -5.60 -26.06 8.77
CA GLU A 130 -4.81 -26.39 7.56
C GLU A 130 -5.58 -26.56 6.24
N SER A 131 -5.04 -26.28 5.05
CA SER A 131 -3.81 -25.65 4.56
C SER A 131 -3.94 -25.73 3.03
N ILE A 132 -3.96 -24.60 2.32
CA ILE A 132 -3.52 -24.58 0.91
C ILE A 132 -2.46 -23.49 0.80
N ARG A 133 -1.21 -23.94 0.74
CA ARG A 133 -0.07 -23.18 0.24
C ARG A 133 -0.22 -23.06 -1.27
N ASN A 134 0.09 -21.88 -1.80
CA ASN A 134 0.86 -21.63 -3.05
C ASN A 134 0.74 -20.14 -3.37
N ALA A 135 1.78 -19.35 -3.09
CA ALA A 135 2.93 -19.07 -3.96
C ALA A 135 2.66 -17.85 -4.86
N GLY A 136 3.39 -16.76 -4.62
CA GLY A 136 3.32 -15.56 -5.45
C GLY A 136 3.90 -14.29 -4.83
N PHE A 137 4.94 -14.40 -3.98
CA PHE A 137 5.71 -13.26 -3.51
C PHE A 137 6.91 -13.10 -4.46
N PHE A 138 6.71 -12.42 -5.60
CA PHE A 138 7.80 -11.91 -6.40
C PHE A 138 8.02 -10.44 -6.01
N LEU A 139 8.85 -10.23 -4.99
CA LEU A 139 9.68 -9.04 -4.92
C LEU A 139 10.88 -9.32 -5.83
N THR A 140 10.87 -8.80 -7.04
CA THR A 140 12.12 -8.54 -7.75
C THR A 140 12.46 -7.07 -7.53
N ASP A 141 13.37 -6.82 -6.59
CA ASP A 141 14.20 -5.62 -6.68
C ASP A 141 14.98 -5.73 -7.99
N LYS A 142 14.68 -4.81 -8.91
CA LYS A 142 15.62 -4.40 -9.94
C LYS A 142 16.23 -3.10 -9.46
N SER A 143 17.48 -3.16 -9.04
CA SER A 143 18.58 -2.23 -9.36
C SER A 143 19.76 -2.46 -8.42
#